data_AF-A0A530MF74-F1
#
_entry.id   AF-A0A530MF74-F1
#
_cell.length_a   1.000
_cell.length_b   1.000
_cell.length_c   1.000
_cell.angle_alpha   90.00
_cell.angle_beta   90.00
_cell.angle_gamma   90.00
#
_symmetry.space_group_name_H-M   'P 1'
#
loop_
_entity.id
_entity.type
_entity.pdbx_description
1 polymer ?
#
loop_
_entity_poly.entity_id
_entity_poly.type
_entity_poly.pdbx_seq_one_letter_code
_entity_poly.pdbx_strand_id
1 'polypeptide(L)'
;VEWFGARAVSLTPNGKPVTSASGFMLTPDRSTEVGENTDLDAVAVIGSDQWVDAPPDVSRLLTAVAARGGVVGGICAGTLALARAGLFDKAKHTSNGRDW
;
A
#
# COMPACT_ATOMS: atom_id res chain seq x y z
N VAL A 1 -2.05 10.17 19.29
CA VAL A 1 -1.73 8.82 19.83
C VAL A 1 -0.31 8.50 19.39
N GLU A 2 0.68 8.72 20.25
CA GLU A 2 2.12 8.56 19.93
C GLU A 2 2.74 7.43 20.76
N TRP A 3 2.15 6.24 20.74
CA TRP A 3 2.77 5.08 21.42
C TRP A 3 4.04 4.60 20.72
N PHE A 4 4.24 4.96 19.44
CA PHE A 4 5.35 4.52 18.61
C PHE A 4 6.15 5.65 17.95
N GLY A 5 5.89 6.92 18.32
CA GLY A 5 6.55 8.07 17.67
C GLY A 5 6.31 8.18 16.16
N ALA A 6 5.25 7.55 15.66
CA ALA A 6 4.90 7.52 14.24
C ALA A 6 3.48 8.04 14.01
N ARG A 7 3.27 8.73 12.89
CA ARG A 7 1.96 9.19 12.44
C ARG A 7 1.46 8.27 11.33
N ALA A 8 0.34 7.60 11.57
CA ALA A 8 -0.35 6.86 10.52
C ALA A 8 -1.15 7.82 9.64
N VAL A 9 -1.12 7.58 8.33
CA VAL A 9 -1.90 8.31 7.31
C VAL A 9 -2.58 7.26 6.44
N SER A 10 -3.91 7.36 6.33
CA SER A 10 -4.71 6.47 5.51
C SER A 10 -4.77 6.96 4.08
N LEU A 11 -4.54 6.06 3.12
CA LEU A 11 -4.55 6.36 1.69
C LEU A 11 -5.59 5.49 0.99
N THR A 12 -6.27 6.05 0.00
CA THR A 12 -7.04 5.28 -0.97
C THR A 12 -6.72 5.72 -2.39
N PRO A 13 -6.97 4.86 -3.40
CA PRO A 13 -6.93 5.29 -4.78
C PRO A 13 -7.84 6.52 -4.98
N ASN A 14 -7.29 7.58 -5.56
CA ASN A 14 -7.99 8.85 -5.84
C ASN A 14 -8.49 9.63 -4.61
N GLY A 15 -8.12 9.25 -3.38
CA GLY A 15 -8.51 9.97 -2.16
C GLY A 15 -10.00 9.93 -1.85
N LYS A 16 -10.73 8.92 -2.37
CA LYS A 16 -12.17 8.75 -2.14
C LYS A 16 -12.47 7.80 -0.99
N PRO A 17 -13.61 7.95 -0.28
CA PRO A 17 -14.03 6.99 0.72
C PRO A 17 -14.14 5.57 0.18
N VAL A 18 -13.76 4.59 1.00
CA VAL A 18 -13.86 3.16 0.69
C VAL A 18 -14.58 2.41 1.80
N THR A 19 -15.13 1.25 1.47
CA THR A 19 -15.74 0.33 2.45
C THR A 19 -14.80 -0.86 2.64
N SER A 20 -14.43 -1.12 3.89
CA SER A 20 -13.63 -2.29 4.28
C SER A 20 -14.43 -3.60 4.13
N ALA A 21 -13.74 -4.74 4.10
CA ALA A 21 -14.38 -6.05 4.06
C ALA A 21 -15.34 -6.32 5.24
N SER A 22 -15.10 -5.70 6.40
CA SER A 22 -15.96 -5.75 7.59
C SER A 22 -17.12 -4.73 7.56
N GLY A 23 -17.30 -3.97 6.48
CA GLY A 23 -18.39 -3.00 6.30
C GLY A 23 -18.14 -1.61 6.89
N PHE A 24 -16.99 -1.33 7.49
CA PHE A 24 -16.64 0.03 7.94
C PHE A 24 -16.31 0.92 6.76
N MET A 25 -16.84 2.15 6.77
CA MET A 25 -16.48 3.20 5.83
C MET A 25 -15.25 3.96 6.34
N LEU A 26 -14.25 4.13 5.48
CA LEU A 26 -13.05 4.93 5.73
C LEU A 26 -13.02 6.09 4.74
N THR A 27 -13.01 7.31 5.25
CA THR A 27 -12.59 8.49 4.48
C THR A 27 -11.07 8.61 4.63
N PRO A 28 -10.29 8.54 3.53
CA PRO A 28 -8.83 8.61 3.61
C PRO A 28 -8.35 10.00 4.01
N ASP A 29 -7.13 10.08 4.51
CA ASP A 29 -6.43 11.35 4.71
C ASP A 29 -5.93 11.94 3.38
N ARG A 30 -5.49 11.09 2.45
CA ARG A 30 -4.88 11.47 1.17
C ARG A 30 -5.16 10.48 0.06
N SER A 31 -4.86 10.87 -1.18
CA SER A 31 -4.82 9.95 -2.32
C SER A 31 -3.50 9.17 -2.36
N THR A 32 -3.39 8.23 -3.30
CA THR A 32 -2.12 7.54 -3.60
C THR A 32 -1.20 8.34 -4.53
N GLU A 33 -1.52 9.60 -4.84
CA GLU A 33 -0.67 10.45 -5.69
C GLU A 33 0.70 10.68 -5.03
N VAL A 34 1.77 10.59 -5.82
CA VAL A 34 3.14 10.69 -5.30
C VAL A 34 3.40 12.05 -4.65
N GLY A 35 2.86 13.13 -5.23
CA GLY A 35 3.05 14.50 -4.74
C GLY A 35 2.47 14.74 -3.35
N GLU A 36 1.39 14.04 -3.00
CA GLU A 36 0.76 14.13 -1.67
C GLU A 36 1.52 13.33 -0.58
N ASN A 37 2.48 12.49 -0.98
CA ASN A 37 3.08 11.46 -0.13
C ASN A 37 4.62 11.50 -0.16
N THR A 38 5.19 12.69 -0.34
CA THR A 38 6.65 12.92 -0.31
C THR A 38 7.25 12.80 1.09
N ASP A 39 6.42 12.91 2.13
CA ASP A 39 6.76 12.84 3.56
C ASP A 39 6.65 11.42 4.16
N LEU A 40 6.19 10.42 3.41
CA LEU A 40 6.05 9.06 3.97
C LEU A 40 7.41 8.36 4.07
N ASP A 41 7.79 7.97 5.28
CA ASP A 41 8.96 7.12 5.53
C ASP A 41 8.69 5.63 5.25
N ALA A 42 7.41 5.23 5.29
CA ALA A 42 6.98 3.86 5.04
C ALA A 42 5.57 3.80 4.43
N VAL A 43 5.28 2.73 3.68
CA VAL A 43 3.95 2.39 3.16
C VAL A 43 3.65 0.91 3.37
N ALA A 44 2.46 0.63 3.91
CA ALA A 44 1.90 -0.70 4.03
C ALA A 44 0.68 -0.86 3.12
N VAL A 45 0.71 -1.83 2.22
CA VAL A 45 -0.40 -2.19 1.34
C VAL A 45 -1.29 -3.22 2.02
N ILE A 46 -2.51 -2.83 2.36
CA ILE A 46 -3.49 -3.69 3.03
C ILE A 46 -4.15 -4.63 2.02
N GLY A 47 -4.23 -5.92 2.36
CA GLY A 47 -4.81 -6.95 1.51
C GLY A 47 -6.31 -6.78 1.28
N SER A 48 -6.77 -7.25 0.12
CA SER A 48 -8.15 -7.23 -0.36
C SER A 48 -8.24 -8.04 -1.65
N ASP A 49 -9.39 -8.65 -1.93
CA ASP A 49 -9.65 -9.34 -3.20
C ASP A 49 -9.57 -8.39 -4.41
N GLN A 50 -9.72 -7.07 -4.18
CA GLN A 50 -9.55 -6.05 -5.22
C GLN A 50 -8.16 -6.08 -5.89
N TRP A 51 -7.13 -6.58 -5.19
CA TRP A 51 -5.81 -6.74 -5.81
C TRP A 51 -5.77 -7.84 -6.87
N VAL A 52 -6.75 -8.75 -6.88
CA VAL A 52 -6.91 -9.80 -7.90
C VAL A 52 -7.89 -9.32 -8.97
N ASP A 53 -9.05 -8.84 -8.56
CA ASP A 53 -10.19 -8.60 -9.47
C ASP A 53 -10.06 -7.31 -10.29
N ALA A 54 -9.66 -6.21 -9.65
CA ALA A 54 -9.63 -4.88 -10.24
C ALA A 54 -8.54 -4.01 -9.57
N PRO A 55 -7.26 -4.38 -9.72
CA PRO A 55 -6.19 -3.78 -8.93
C PRO A 55 -6.01 -2.29 -9.28
N PRO A 56 -6.01 -1.38 -8.29
CA PRO A 56 -5.58 -0.02 -8.52
C PRO A 56 -4.07 0.01 -8.81
N ASP A 57 -3.62 0.90 -9.69
CA ASP A 57 -2.19 1.12 -9.88
C ASP A 57 -1.64 2.06 -8.79
N VAL A 58 -0.86 1.48 -7.88
CA VAL A 58 -0.13 2.22 -6.84
C VAL A 58 1.39 2.15 -7.05
N SER A 59 1.85 1.60 -8.17
CA SER A 59 3.26 1.26 -8.40
C SER A 59 4.16 2.50 -8.31
N ARG A 60 3.68 3.66 -8.78
CA ARG A 60 4.41 4.93 -8.68
C ARG A 60 4.63 5.37 -7.23
N LEU A 61 3.63 5.24 -6.37
CA LEU A 61 3.77 5.55 -4.94
C LEU A 61 4.78 4.61 -4.28
N LEU A 62 4.63 3.30 -4.50
CA LEU A 62 5.49 2.28 -3.89
C LEU A 62 6.96 2.45 -4.32
N THR A 63 7.20 2.64 -5.61
CA THR A 63 8.56 2.87 -6.14
C THR A 63 9.14 4.20 -5.69
N ALA A 64 8.34 5.27 -5.57
CA ALA A 64 8.80 6.55 -5.04
C ALA A 64 9.19 6.46 -3.55
N VAL A 65 8.48 5.68 -2.74
CA VAL A 65 8.83 5.41 -1.33
C VAL A 65 10.11 4.59 -1.25
N ALA A 66 10.21 3.51 -2.02
CA ALA A 66 11.40 2.67 -2.04
C ALA A 66 12.65 3.42 -2.55
N ALA A 67 12.52 4.26 -3.58
CA ALA A 67 13.63 4.99 -4.19
C ALA A 67 14.29 6.00 -3.25
N ARG A 68 13.55 6.52 -2.25
CA ARG A 68 14.09 7.39 -1.19
C ARG A 68 14.57 6.64 0.05
N GLY A 69 14.64 5.30 -0.01
CA GLY A 69 15.05 4.45 1.12
C GLY A 69 13.94 4.17 2.14
N GLY A 70 12.68 4.50 1.83
CA GLY A 70 11.55 4.21 2.68
C GLY A 70 11.17 2.72 2.69
N VAL A 71 10.46 2.31 3.73
CA VAL A 71 10.03 0.91 3.89
C VAL A 71 8.73 0.66 3.12
N VAL A 72 8.70 -0.35 2.25
CA VAL A 72 7.50 -0.76 1.53
C VAL A 72 7.14 -2.19 1.92
N GLY A 73 5.91 -2.38 2.40
CA GLY A 73 5.38 -3.69 2.79
C GLY A 73 3.98 -3.93 2.23
N GLY A 74 3.63 -5.19 2.06
CA GLY A 74 2.28 -5.60 1.68
C GLY A 74 1.88 -6.85 2.46
N ILE A 75 0.61 -6.95 2.82
CA ILE A 75 0.05 -8.12 3.52
C ILE A 75 -1.04 -8.76 2.69
N CYS A 76 -1.11 -10.09 2.74
CA CYS A 76 -2.08 -10.88 1.99
C CYS A 76 -1.98 -10.57 0.48
N ALA A 77 -3.09 -10.35 -0.21
CA ALA A 77 -3.14 -9.96 -1.62
C ALA A 77 -2.47 -8.59 -1.90
N GLY A 78 -2.20 -7.78 -0.87
CA GLY A 78 -1.45 -6.53 -1.00
C GLY A 78 -0.01 -6.74 -1.48
N THR A 79 0.53 -7.94 -1.31
CA THR A 79 1.84 -8.35 -1.88
C THR A 79 1.84 -8.30 -3.42
N LEU A 80 0.69 -8.52 -4.07
CA LEU A 80 0.56 -8.42 -5.53
C LEU A 80 0.87 -7.01 -6.05
N ALA A 81 0.57 -5.98 -5.28
CA ALA A 81 0.91 -4.60 -5.63
C ALA A 81 2.43 -4.39 -5.65
N LEU A 82 3.14 -4.96 -4.67
CA LEU A 82 4.61 -4.89 -4.59
C LEU A 82 5.26 -5.71 -5.71
N ALA A 83 4.70 -6.87 -6.04
CA ALA A 83 5.16 -7.71 -7.14
C ALA A 83 5.01 -6.97 -8.49
N ARG A 84 3.85 -6.37 -8.76
CA ARG A 84 3.59 -5.57 -9.98
C ARG A 84 4.49 -4.33 -10.07
N ALA A 85 4.87 -3.76 -8.92
CA ALA A 85 5.83 -2.67 -8.85
C ALA A 85 7.31 -3.13 -9.01
N GLY A 86 7.58 -4.43 -9.16
CA GLY A 86 8.92 -4.99 -9.32
C GLY A 86 9.78 -4.97 -8.06
N LEU A 87 9.18 -4.76 -6.88
CA LEU A 87 9.94 -4.58 -5.64
C LEU A 87 10.55 -5.88 -5.10
N PHE A 88 10.04 -7.03 -5.51
CA PHE A 88 10.52 -8.33 -5.07
C PHE A 88 11.72 -8.86 -5.84
N ASP A 89 12.08 -8.26 -6.98
CA ASP A 89 13.26 -8.67 -7.77
C ASP A 89 14.58 -8.59 -6.97
N LYS A 90 14.58 -7.80 -5.90
CA LYS A 90 15.76 -7.53 -5.05
C LYS A 90 15.56 -7.97 -3.59
N ALA A 91 14.47 -8.68 -3.28
CA ALA A 91 14.12 -9.02 -1.90
C ALA A 91 13.52 -10.43 -1.78
N LYS A 92 13.92 -11.16 -0.73
CA LYS A 92 13.17 -12.34 -0.30
C LYS A 92 11.77 -11.88 0.13
N HIS A 93 10.75 -12.64 -0.27
CA HIS A 93 9.36 -12.29 0.01
C HIS A 93 8.53 -13.55 0.33
N THR A 94 7.33 -13.32 0.85
CA THR A 94 6.28 -14.34 1.06
C THR A 94 4.94 -13.74 0.65
N SER A 95 3.96 -14.61 0.39
CA SER A 95 2.59 -14.23 0.01
C SER A 95 1.59 -15.21 0.66
N ASN A 96 0.32 -15.13 0.29
CA ASN A 96 -0.74 -16.04 0.73
C ASN A 96 -0.47 -17.50 0.34
N GLY A 97 0.27 -17.70 -0.74
CA GLY A 97 0.62 -19.00 -1.30
C GLY A 97 1.49 -18.81 -2.53
N ARG A 98 1.87 -19.91 -3.18
CA ARG A 98 2.73 -19.88 -4.37
C ARG A 98 2.03 -19.28 -5.60
N ASP A 99 0.70 -19.34 -5.64
CA ASP A 99 -0.10 -18.86 -6.78
C ASP A 99 -0.48 -17.36 -6.67
N TRP A 100 0.07 -16.66 -5.67
CA TRP A 100 -0.18 -15.25 -5.37
C TRP A 100 1.10 -14.44 -5.59
#